data_AF-A0A9Q3K752-F1
#
_entry.id   AF-A0A9Q3K752-F1
#
_cell.length_a   1.000
_cell.length_b   1.000
_cell.length_c   1.000
_cell.angle_alpha   90.00
_cell.angle_beta   90.00
_cell.angle_gamma   90.00
#
_symmetry.space_group_name_H-M   'P 1'
#
loop_
_entity.id
_entity.type
_entity.pdbx_description
1 polymer ?
#
loop_
_entity_poly.entity_id
_entity_poly.type
_entity_poly.pdbx_seq_one_letter_code
_entity_poly.pdbx_strand_id
1 'polypeptide(L)'
;MVGDFRALNTYTVPDRYPIPKIQITLTEISQTVYITTMDALKGFHRNVMTPRARKYLKIIVHCGLYEYLRMPFGIKNAPSHFQRMINEIFPEELPEGWLIIYIDDIIVCSKTWEEPMYRLSRGLTKIQSVNMKISLKK
;
A
#
# COMPACT_ATOMS: atom_id res chain seq x y z
N MET A 1 -16.87 -1.11 8.59
CA MET A 1 -17.41 0.20 9.03
C MET A 1 -16.50 1.29 8.49
N VAL A 2 -17.05 2.22 7.72
CA VAL A 2 -16.30 3.30 7.06
C VAL A 2 -16.83 4.63 7.59
N GLY A 3 -15.94 5.48 8.11
CA GLY A 3 -16.28 6.84 8.52
C GLY A 3 -16.36 7.79 7.32
N ASP A 4 -17.24 8.78 7.38
CA ASP A 4 -17.25 9.87 6.39
C ASP A 4 -16.22 10.93 6.77
N PHE A 5 -15.06 10.90 6.10
CA PHE A 5 -13.97 11.84 6.32
C PHE A 5 -13.95 13.01 5.31
N ARG A 6 -15.01 13.23 4.52
CA ARG A 6 -15.03 14.30 3.49
C ARG A 6 -14.76 15.68 4.08
N ALA A 7 -15.42 16.03 5.19
CA ALA A 7 -15.20 17.31 5.88
C ALA A 7 -13.77 17.43 6.41
N LEU A 8 -13.25 16.38 7.07
CA LEU A 8 -11.87 16.34 7.55
C LEU A 8 -10.87 16.54 6.41
N ASN A 9 -11.11 15.89 5.27
CA ASN A 9 -10.24 15.97 4.11
C ASN A 9 -10.15 17.40 3.58
N THR A 10 -11.21 18.21 3.64
CA THR A 10 -11.18 19.63 3.21
C THR A 10 -10.19 20.45 4.04
N TYR A 11 -10.11 20.22 5.34
CA TYR A 11 -9.20 20.94 6.24
C TYR A 11 -7.80 20.32 6.37
N THR A 12 -7.61 19.12 5.80
CA THR A 12 -6.32 18.42 5.85
C THR A 12 -5.41 18.90 4.71
N VAL A 13 -4.21 19.35 5.08
CA VAL A 13 -3.15 19.72 4.13
C VAL A 13 -2.78 18.49 3.29
N PRO A 14 -2.82 18.58 1.94
CA PRO A 14 -2.51 17.44 1.07
C PRO A 14 -1.03 17.06 1.16
N ASP A 15 -0.75 15.79 1.45
CA ASP A 15 0.59 15.20 1.34
C ASP A 15 0.85 14.78 -0.10
N ARG A 16 1.67 15.56 -0.82
CA ARG A 16 2.00 15.37 -2.24
C ARG A 16 3.20 14.43 -2.43
N TYR A 17 3.17 13.28 -1.78
CA TYR A 17 4.19 12.25 -1.98
C TYR A 17 4.05 11.65 -3.39
N PRO A 18 5.15 11.39 -4.12
CA PRO A 18 5.08 10.80 -5.46
C PRO A 18 4.49 9.39 -5.38
N ILE A 19 3.35 9.19 -6.00
CA ILE A 19 2.73 7.88 -6.20
C ILE A 19 3.05 7.42 -7.62
N PRO A 20 3.44 6.14 -7.82
CA PRO A 20 3.69 5.60 -9.15
C PRO A 20 2.52 5.90 -10.09
N LYS A 21 2.82 6.44 -11.27
CA LYS A 21 1.78 6.65 -12.28
C LYS A 21 1.44 5.32 -12.91
N ILE A 22 0.15 5.01 -13.00
CA ILE A 22 -0.32 3.77 -13.60
C ILE A 22 0.19 3.55 -15.03
N GLN A 23 0.41 4.60 -15.81
CA GLN A 23 0.99 4.50 -17.16
C GLN A 23 2.43 3.99 -17.15
N ILE A 24 3.24 4.39 -16.17
CA ILE A 24 4.63 3.93 -16.03
C ILE A 24 4.60 2.44 -15.67
N THR A 25 3.78 2.07 -14.69
CA THR A 25 3.54 0.68 -14.29
C THR A 25 3.10 -0.19 -15.47
N LEU A 26 2.16 0.28 -16.29
CA LEU A 26 1.71 -0.46 -17.48
C LEU A 26 2.81 -0.62 -18.54
N THR A 27 3.68 0.37 -18.69
CA THR A 27 4.81 0.29 -19.64
C THR A 27 5.81 -0.77 -19.20
N GLU A 28 6.15 -0.83 -17.91
CA GLU A 28 7.04 -1.85 -17.36
C GLU A 28 6.44 -3.26 -17.51
N ILE A 29 5.14 -3.41 -17.22
CA ILE A 29 4.40 -4.66 -17.40
C ILE A 29 4.41 -5.10 -18.87
N SER A 30 4.24 -4.17 -19.83
CA SER A 30 4.19 -4.48 -21.26
C SER A 30 5.46 -5.13 -21.81
N GLN A 31 6.60 -4.94 -21.13
CA GLN A 31 7.90 -5.49 -21.52
C GLN A 31 8.20 -6.84 -20.88
N THR A 32 7.23 -7.44 -20.17
CA THR A 32 7.43 -8.64 -19.36
C THR A 32 6.66 -9.82 -19.93
N VAL A 33 7.19 -11.03 -19.72
CA VAL A 33 6.62 -12.27 -20.25
C VAL A 33 5.82 -12.98 -19.16
N TYR A 34 6.26 -12.89 -17.91
CA TYR A 34 5.63 -13.50 -16.75
C TYR A 34 5.29 -12.43 -15.73
N ILE A 35 4.02 -12.39 -15.34
CA ILE A 35 3.49 -11.45 -14.37
C ILE A 35 2.86 -12.24 -13.24
N THR A 36 3.25 -11.93 -12.01
CA THR A 36 2.61 -12.44 -10.79
C THR A 36 2.04 -11.28 -10.01
N THR A 37 0.74 -11.30 -9.76
CA THR A 37 0.04 -10.28 -8.99
C THR A 37 -0.35 -10.83 -7.63
N MET A 38 -0.14 -10.04 -6.58
CA MET A 38 -0.47 -10.37 -5.20
C MET A 38 -1.19 -9.19 -4.56
N ASP A 39 -2.18 -9.48 -3.72
CA ASP A 39 -2.96 -8.47 -3.00
C ASP A 39 -2.48 -8.37 -1.55
N ALA A 40 -2.06 -7.17 -1.14
CA ALA A 40 -1.69 -6.88 0.23
C ALA A 40 -2.94 -6.87 1.13
N LEU A 41 -2.99 -7.76 2.13
CA LEU A 41 -4.14 -7.82 3.03
C LEU A 41 -4.21 -6.57 3.91
N LYS A 42 -5.20 -5.72 3.65
CA LYS A 42 -5.57 -4.58 4.50
C LYS A 42 -4.36 -3.69 4.83
N GLY A 43 -3.58 -3.32 3.82
CA GLY A 43 -2.31 -2.59 3.98
C GLY A 43 -2.47 -1.34 4.85
N PHE A 44 -3.52 -0.54 4.58
CA PHE A 44 -3.82 0.65 5.36
C PHE A 44 -4.08 0.38 6.85
N HIS A 45 -4.92 -0.58 7.19
CA HIS A 45 -5.32 -0.85 8.58
C HIS A 45 -4.20 -1.40 9.46
N ARG A 46 -3.02 -1.63 8.90
CA ARG A 46 -1.84 -1.96 9.69
C ARG A 46 -1.12 -0.74 10.24
N ASN A 47 -1.27 0.42 9.63
CA ASN A 47 -0.54 1.63 10.02
C ASN A 47 -1.11 2.20 11.32
N VAL A 48 -0.28 2.34 12.35
CA VAL A 48 -0.69 2.94 13.64
C VAL A 48 -0.86 4.43 13.46
N MET A 49 -2.01 4.95 13.87
CA MET A 49 -2.22 6.39 13.89
C MET A 49 -1.56 7.00 15.12
N THR A 50 -0.90 8.14 14.96
CA THR A 50 -0.34 8.91 16.08
C THR A 50 -1.47 9.41 16.99
N PRO A 51 -1.24 9.57 18.31
CA PRO A 51 -2.27 10.08 19.22
C PRO A 51 -2.86 11.43 18.79
N ARG A 52 -2.06 12.28 18.14
CA ARG A 52 -2.50 13.55 17.56
C ARG A 52 -3.52 13.35 16.43
N ALA A 53 -3.26 12.42 15.51
CA ALA A 53 -4.15 12.15 14.38
C ALA A 53 -5.44 11.46 14.82
N ARG A 54 -5.38 10.54 15.80
CA ARG A 54 -6.56 9.81 16.33
C ARG A 54 -7.69 10.72 16.77
N LYS A 55 -7.36 11.89 17.35
CA LYS A 55 -8.35 12.89 17.78
C LYS A 55 -9.28 13.35 16.64
N TYR A 56 -8.78 13.36 15.41
CA TYR A 56 -9.53 13.76 14.21
C TYR A 56 -10.17 12.57 13.50
N LEU A 57 -9.81 11.34 13.86
CA LEU A 57 -10.33 10.10 13.26
C LEU A 57 -11.40 9.47 14.14
N LYS A 58 -12.26 10.31 14.72
CA LYS A 58 -13.40 9.85 15.51
C LYS A 58 -14.62 9.68 14.63
N ILE A 59 -15.40 8.65 14.92
CA ILE A 59 -16.66 8.35 14.26
C ILE A 59 -17.77 8.21 15.28
N ILE A 60 -18.93 8.72 14.92
CA ILE A 60 -20.16 8.58 15.72
C ILE A 60 -20.91 7.38 15.17
N VAL A 61 -21.27 6.47 16.05
CA VAL A 61 -22.16 5.34 15.78
C VAL A 61 -23.33 5.38 16.76
N HIS A 62 -24.36 4.58 16.52
CA HIS A 62 -25.57 4.55 17.34
C HIS A 62 -25.31 4.32 18.84
N CYS A 63 -24.22 3.64 19.19
CA CYS A 63 -23.84 3.34 20.57
C CYS A 63 -22.74 4.24 21.16
N GLY A 64 -22.31 5.30 20.45
CA GLY A 64 -21.37 6.28 21.00
C GLY A 64 -20.29 6.75 20.03
N LEU A 65 -19.21 7.30 20.60
CA LEU A 65 -18.09 7.88 19.87
C LEU A 65 -16.87 6.94 19.95
N TYR A 66 -16.34 6.55 18.80
CA TYR A 66 -15.18 5.65 18.70
C TYR A 66 -14.07 6.33 17.92
N GLU A 67 -12.82 5.95 18.18
CA GLU A 67 -11.64 6.45 17.47
C GLU A 67 -10.90 5.34 16.74
N TYR A 68 -10.40 5.65 15.54
CA TYR A 68 -9.54 4.74 14.80
C TYR A 68 -8.12 4.74 15.36
N LEU A 69 -7.67 3.60 15.87
CA LEU A 69 -6.28 3.40 16.33
C LEU A 69 -5.31 3.13 15.17
N ARG A 70 -5.84 2.62 14.05
CA ARG A 70 -5.13 2.30 12.82
C ARG A 70 -5.70 3.12 11.67
N MET A 71 -4.93 3.32 10.61
CA MET A 71 -5.33 4.15 9.48
C MET A 71 -6.65 3.66 8.88
N PRO A 72 -7.71 4.49 8.85
CA PRO A 72 -8.96 4.14 8.21
C PRO A 72 -8.92 4.42 6.72
N PHE A 73 -9.82 3.77 5.97
CA PHE A 73 -10.09 4.16 4.60
C PHE A 73 -10.75 5.55 4.53
N GLY A 74 -10.52 6.26 3.42
CA GLY A 74 -11.20 7.51 3.11
C GLY A 74 -10.49 8.79 3.58
N ILE A 75 -9.35 8.69 4.27
CA ILE A 75 -8.54 9.87 4.62
C ILE A 75 -7.65 10.29 3.43
N LYS A 76 -7.53 11.59 3.21
CA LYS A 76 -6.85 12.18 2.03
C LYS A 76 -5.40 11.68 1.85
N ASN A 77 -4.65 11.59 2.93
CA ASN A 77 -3.20 11.33 2.88
C ASN A 77 -2.84 9.85 3.07
N ALA A 78 -3.82 8.94 3.14
CA ALA A 78 -3.55 7.51 3.31
C ALA A 78 -2.65 6.93 2.19
N PRO A 79 -2.94 7.15 0.89
CA PRO A 79 -2.12 6.61 -0.19
C PRO A 79 -0.67 7.12 -0.16
N SER A 80 -0.48 8.42 0.08
CA SER A 80 0.85 9.04 0.16
C SER A 80 1.70 8.46 1.29
N HIS A 81 1.09 8.25 2.46
CA HIS A 81 1.79 7.64 3.59
C HIS A 81 2.12 6.17 3.32
N PHE A 82 1.19 5.44 2.69
CA PHE A 82 1.42 4.05 2.32
C PHE A 82 2.56 3.91 1.30
N GLN A 83 2.58 4.75 0.27
CA GLN A 83 3.65 4.73 -0.72
C GLN A 83 5.03 5.04 -0.11
N ARG A 84 5.10 5.98 0.85
CA ARG A 84 6.34 6.27 1.58
C ARG A 84 6.86 5.05 2.34
N MET A 85 5.97 4.37 3.06
CA MET A 85 6.30 3.13 3.75
C MET A 85 6.80 2.06 2.77
N ILE A 86 6.16 1.90 1.63
CA ILE A 86 6.60 0.96 0.59
C ILE A 86 8.01 1.30 0.07
N ASN A 87 8.29 2.58 -0.20
CA ASN A 87 9.61 3.00 -0.65
C ASN A 87 10.70 2.77 0.41
N GLU A 88 10.37 2.87 1.70
CA GLU A 88 11.28 2.55 2.81
C GLU A 88 11.51 1.03 2.97
N ILE A 89 10.49 0.21 2.68
CA ILE A 89 10.58 -1.25 2.80
C ILE A 89 11.32 -1.87 1.61
N PHE A 90 11.12 -1.35 0.39
CA PHE A 90 11.65 -1.89 -0.86
C PHE A 90 12.59 -0.89 -1.58
N PRO A 91 13.66 -0.42 -0.93
CA PRO A 91 14.54 0.60 -1.51
C PRO A 91 15.36 0.08 -2.70
N GLU A 92 15.58 -1.23 -2.80
CA GLU A 92 16.37 -1.86 -3.85
C GLU A 92 15.48 -2.45 -4.96
N GLU A 93 14.37 -3.09 -4.57
CA GLU A 93 13.52 -3.83 -5.51
C GLU A 93 12.69 -2.91 -6.42
N LEU A 94 12.24 -1.75 -5.91
CA LEU A 94 11.46 -0.80 -6.72
C LEU A 94 12.30 -0.16 -7.83
N PRO A 95 13.53 0.34 -7.59
CA PRO A 95 14.37 0.87 -8.67
C PRO A 95 14.81 -0.18 -9.70
N GLU A 96 14.92 -1.45 -9.32
CA GLU A 96 15.22 -2.53 -10.26
C GLU A 96 14.08 -2.79 -11.26
N GLY A 97 12.88 -2.24 -11.02
CA GLY A 97 11.76 -2.22 -11.98
C GLY A 97 11.05 -3.56 -12.18
N TRP A 98 11.48 -4.63 -11.49
CA TRP A 98 10.79 -5.91 -11.54
C TRP A 98 9.73 -6.06 -10.45
N LEU A 99 9.81 -5.28 -9.37
CA LEU A 99 8.79 -5.21 -8.33
C LEU A 99 8.07 -3.87 -8.46
N ILE A 100 6.76 -3.92 -8.68
CA ILE A 100 5.92 -2.74 -8.74
C ILE A 100 4.86 -2.86 -7.66
N ILE A 101 4.77 -1.87 -6.79
CA ILE A 101 3.76 -1.84 -5.74
C ILE A 101 2.92 -0.59 -5.93
N TYR A 102 1.64 -0.80 -6.22
CA TYR A 102 0.65 0.25 -6.38
C TYR A 102 -0.44 0.08 -5.33
N ILE A 103 -0.33 0.84 -4.24
CA ILE A 103 -1.25 0.76 -3.10
C ILE A 103 -1.35 -0.69 -2.59
N ASP A 104 -2.45 -1.40 -2.81
CA ASP A 104 -2.63 -2.75 -2.29
C ASP A 104 -2.14 -3.82 -3.29
N ASP A 105 -1.88 -3.45 -4.56
CA ASP A 105 -1.43 -4.37 -5.60
C ASP A 105 0.09 -4.48 -5.62
N ILE A 106 0.61 -5.69 -5.42
CA ILE A 106 2.03 -6.04 -5.57
C ILE A 106 2.17 -6.84 -6.86
N ILE A 107 2.98 -6.35 -7.78
CA ILE A 107 3.17 -6.92 -9.10
C ILE A 107 4.65 -7.29 -9.25
N VAL A 108 4.91 -8.55 -9.54
CA VAL A 108 6.25 -9.09 -9.83
C VAL A 108 6.31 -9.39 -11.32
N CYS A 109 7.24 -8.74 -11.99
CA CYS A 109 7.45 -8.75 -13.42
C CYS A 109 8.71 -9.57 -13.76
N SER A 110 8.65 -10.43 -14.77
CA SER A 110 9.77 -11.27 -15.21
C SER A 110 9.79 -11.47 -16.72
N LYS A 111 11.00 -11.59 -17.31
CA LYS A 111 11.22 -11.71 -18.76
C LYS A 111 11.62 -13.13 -19.17
N THR A 112 12.33 -13.86 -18.32
CA THR A 112 12.71 -15.26 -18.56
C THR A 112 11.95 -16.20 -17.65
N TRP A 113 12.08 -17.51 -17.88
CA TRP A 113 11.38 -18.54 -17.09
C TRP A 113 11.99 -18.76 -15.69
N GLU A 114 13.26 -18.42 -15.52
CA GLU A 114 14.03 -18.65 -14.30
C GLU A 114 13.91 -17.49 -13.29
N GLU A 115 13.71 -16.26 -13.79
CA GLU A 115 13.53 -15.04 -12.99
C GLU A 115 12.32 -15.04 -12.02
N PRO A 116 11.13 -15.55 -12.39
CA PRO A 116 9.91 -15.39 -11.59
C PRO A 116 10.05 -15.98 -10.19
N MET A 117 10.59 -17.19 -10.08
CA MET A 117 10.74 -17.88 -8.79
C MET A 117 11.75 -17.18 -7.89
N TYR A 118 12.87 -16.72 -8.46
CA TYR A 118 13.88 -15.97 -7.72
C TYR A 118 13.33 -14.63 -7.21
N ARG A 119 12.69 -13.84 -8.08
CA ARG A 119 12.10 -12.54 -7.75
C ARG A 119 10.96 -12.67 -6.74
N LEU A 120 10.09 -13.67 -6.93
CA LEU A 120 9.02 -13.96 -6.00
C LEU A 120 9.57 -14.34 -4.63
N SER A 121 10.57 -15.22 -4.56
CA SER A 121 11.21 -15.60 -3.30
C SER A 121 11.80 -14.38 -2.58
N ARG A 122 12.57 -13.54 -3.29
CA ARG A 122 13.15 -12.32 -2.74
C ARG A 122 12.10 -11.35 -2.21
N GLY A 123 11.04 -11.08 -3.00
CA GLY A 123 9.93 -10.21 -2.61
C GLY A 123 9.17 -10.73 -1.38
N LEU A 124 8.85 -12.03 -1.36
CA LEU A 124 8.16 -12.66 -0.23
C LEU A 124 8.99 -12.66 1.04
N THR A 125 10.30 -12.93 0.96
CA THR A 125 11.21 -12.86 2.13
C THR A 125 11.23 -11.45 2.72
N LYS A 126 11.29 -10.43 1.86
CA LYS A 126 11.23 -9.03 2.31
C LYS A 126 9.89 -8.71 2.99
N ILE A 127 8.78 -9.08 2.36
CA ILE A 127 7.42 -8.89 2.90
C ILE A 127 7.27 -9.57 4.28
N GLN A 128 7.80 -10.79 4.42
CA GLN A 128 7.79 -11.53 5.68
C GLN A 128 8.62 -10.82 6.76
N SER A 129 9.77 -10.23 6.41
CA SER A 129 10.64 -9.51 7.36
C SER A 129 9.95 -8.29 7.98
N VAL A 130 9.09 -7.61 7.22
CA VAL A 130 8.27 -6.47 7.70
C VAL A 130 6.91 -6.91 8.22
N ASN A 131 6.70 -8.23 8.34
CA ASN A 131 5.49 -8.87 8.83
C ASN A 131 4.24 -8.52 7.98
N MET A 132 4.39 -7.96 6.78
CA MET A 132 3.27 -7.60 5.91
C MET A 132 2.57 -8.88 5.43
N LYS A 133 1.22 -8.87 5.38
CA LYS A 133 0.42 -10.06 5.07
C LYS A 133 -0.11 -9.96 3.65
N ILE A 134 -0.06 -11.09 2.94
CA ILE A 134 -0.54 -11.22 1.56
C ILE A 134 -1.77 -12.12 1.56
N SER A 135 -2.73 -11.81 0.69
CA SER A 135 -3.90 -12.67 0.47
C SER A 135 -3.50 -13.87 -0.39
N LEU A 136 -3.74 -15.09 0.11
CA LEU A 136 -3.54 -16.33 -0.66
C LEU A 136 -4.77 -16.74 -1.50
N LYS A 137 -5.88 -15.99 -1.38
CA LYS A 137 -7.17 -16.35 -1.97
C LYS A 137 -7.43 -15.68 -3.33
N LYS A 138 -6.44 -15.05 -3.93
CA LYS A 138 -6.51 -14.44 -5.25
C LYS A 138 -5.30 -14.84 -6.06
#